data_AF-A0A0W0G3N9-F1
#
_entry.id   AF-A0A0W0G3N9-F1
#
_cell.length_a   1.000
_cell.length_b   1.000
_cell.length_c   1.000
_cell.angle_alpha   90.00
_cell.angle_beta   90.00
_cell.angle_gamma   90.00
#
_symmetry.space_group_name_H-M   'P 1'
#
loop_
_entity.id
_entity.type
_entity.pdbx_description
1 polymer ?
#
loop_
_entity_poly.entity_id
_entity_poly.type
_entity_poly.pdbx_seq_one_letter_code
_entity_poly.pdbx_strand_id
1 'polypeptide(L)'
;MVTGSGGWGLVKATIEISAGGDYELAPHNDGRMSVFKNVFFEEIPPFLIDWIKLQHIFWVSTAPLSADGHINLSGKGNKGNFHIVNSRKVWYEDLTGSGCETISHLCENGRITVYFNAFEGPPRIARLLGKGTVYEFGTPEYNSVLSPEQRSPGSRAVIMIDVHKVATSCGYVIPFFEFKSYRTKYDGIAIKFEDSDIAAQGENIRTGGEKGLKAYWVNHSQKSIDGLPAMNLLPETMNTPFILSGNAINMREVLKKKAGRTKSRVETIVARHKFVPNAQLLIGFVLGVLAVTVWHRASLFGERLGLVINS
;
A
#
# COMPACT_ATOMS: atom_id res chain seq x y z
N MET A 1 47.45 -16.78 -20.68
CA MET A 1 46.73 -17.22 -21.90
C MET A 1 45.73 -18.28 -21.45
N VAL A 2 44.49 -17.92 -21.07
CA VAL A 2 43.24 -17.82 -21.90
C VAL A 2 42.98 -19.14 -22.64
N THR A 3 41.94 -19.94 -22.38
CA THR A 3 40.48 -19.81 -22.62
C THR A 3 39.78 -21.03 -21.94
N GLY A 4 38.49 -21.14 -21.60
CA GLY A 4 37.26 -20.40 -21.91
C GLY A 4 36.16 -20.65 -20.82
N SER A 5 35.22 -19.71 -20.65
CA SER A 5 33.79 -19.82 -21.04
C SER A 5 33.06 -21.04 -20.44
N GLY A 6 31.99 -20.94 -19.65
CA GLY A 6 31.13 -19.85 -19.25
C GLY A 6 29.96 -20.43 -18.43
N GLY A 7 29.05 -19.55 -17.99
CA GLY A 7 27.76 -19.95 -17.42
C GLY A 7 27.64 -19.76 -15.91
N TRP A 8 27.37 -18.53 -15.47
CA TRP A 8 26.74 -18.30 -14.17
C TRP A 8 25.30 -18.80 -14.24
N GLY A 9 25.11 -20.08 -13.94
CA GLY A 9 23.79 -20.67 -13.76
C GLY A 9 23.09 -19.98 -12.60
N LEU A 10 21.98 -19.30 -12.89
CA LEU A 10 20.99 -18.91 -11.90
C LEU A 10 20.59 -20.16 -11.12
N VAL A 11 21.06 -20.27 -9.87
CA VAL A 11 20.46 -21.18 -8.90
C VAL A 11 19.07 -20.61 -8.61
N LYS A 12 18.08 -21.02 -9.40
CA LYS A 12 16.68 -20.95 -8.98
C LYS A 12 16.59 -21.82 -7.73
N ALA A 13 16.55 -21.19 -6.56
CA ALA A 13 16.00 -21.83 -5.39
C ALA A 13 14.51 -22.03 -5.67
N THR A 14 14.19 -23.09 -6.39
CA THR A 14 12.85 -23.66 -6.39
C THR A 14 12.68 -24.16 -4.96
N ILE A 15 11.94 -23.41 -4.15
CA ILE A 15 11.36 -23.98 -2.95
C ILE A 15 10.36 -24.99 -3.48
N GLU A 16 10.79 -26.26 -3.61
CA GLU A 16 9.88 -27.37 -3.69
C GLU A 16 9.10 -27.36 -2.38
N ILE A 17 7.96 -26.68 -2.39
CA ILE A 17 6.92 -26.93 -1.41
C ILE A 17 6.49 -28.36 -1.72
N SER A 18 7.08 -29.31 -1.01
CA SER A 18 6.59 -30.67 -0.93
C SER A 18 5.08 -30.58 -0.71
N ALA A 19 4.32 -30.98 -1.72
CA ALA A 19 2.88 -31.19 -1.63
C ALA A 19 2.54 -32.43 -0.76
N GLY A 20 3.42 -32.79 0.18
CA GLY A 20 3.34 -33.96 1.05
C GLY A 20 3.32 -33.61 2.53
N GLY A 21 2.90 -32.39 2.88
CA GLY A 21 2.44 -32.11 4.24
C GLY A 21 0.94 -32.36 4.29
N ASP A 22 0.52 -33.49 4.85
CA ASP A 22 -0.85 -33.71 5.28
C ASP A 22 -1.20 -32.69 6.37
N TYR A 23 -1.56 -31.47 5.98
CA TYR A 23 -2.30 -30.57 6.86
C TYR A 23 -3.70 -31.16 6.95
N GLU A 24 -3.91 -32.04 7.93
CA GLU A 24 -5.21 -32.56 8.32
C GLU A 24 -6.22 -31.40 8.34
N LEU A 25 -7.02 -31.33 7.28
CA LEU A 25 -8.40 -30.88 7.43
C LEU A 25 -8.98 -31.81 8.49
N ALA A 26 -9.58 -31.24 9.54
CA ALA A 26 -10.15 -31.98 10.67
C ALA A 26 -10.75 -33.32 10.23
N PRO A 27 -10.45 -34.43 10.92
CA PRO A 27 -10.69 -35.77 10.40
C PRO A 27 -12.18 -35.99 10.19
N HIS A 28 -12.60 -36.28 8.96
CA HIS A 28 -13.93 -36.82 8.70
C HIS A 28 -13.90 -37.80 7.53
N ASN A 29 -13.81 -39.08 7.89
CA ASN A 29 -14.05 -40.22 7.01
C ASN A 29 -15.41 -40.85 7.37
N ASP A 30 -16.52 -40.14 7.11
CA ASP A 30 -17.88 -40.66 7.32
C ASP A 30 -18.81 -40.54 6.10
N GLY A 31 -18.27 -40.20 4.92
CA GLY A 31 -19.02 -40.25 3.66
C GLY A 31 -20.21 -39.27 3.58
N ARG A 32 -20.34 -38.31 4.51
CA ARG A 32 -21.38 -37.28 4.47
C ARG A 32 -20.80 -35.97 3.97
N MET A 33 -21.49 -35.41 2.98
CA MET A 33 -21.35 -34.07 2.41
C MET A 33 -21.03 -32.98 3.47
N SER A 34 -19.76 -32.77 3.81
CA SER A 34 -19.32 -31.63 4.64
C SER A 34 -18.36 -30.69 3.89
N VAL A 35 -18.44 -30.71 2.56
CA VAL A 35 -17.63 -29.91 1.61
C VAL A 35 -17.73 -28.40 1.89
N PHE A 36 -18.79 -27.94 2.56
CA PHE A 36 -19.04 -26.52 2.87
C PHE A 36 -19.19 -26.25 4.37
N LYS A 37 -18.25 -26.74 5.18
CA LYS A 37 -18.27 -26.50 6.64
C LYS A 37 -17.56 -25.19 7.00
N ASN A 38 -18.29 -24.30 7.68
CA ASN A 38 -17.68 -23.23 8.46
C ASN A 38 -17.28 -23.80 9.82
N VAL A 39 -16.03 -23.55 10.24
CA VAL A 39 -15.54 -23.97 11.55
C VAL A 39 -15.25 -22.74 12.39
N PHE A 40 -15.63 -22.81 13.67
CA PHE A 40 -15.51 -21.72 14.61
C PHE A 40 -14.58 -22.11 15.76
N PHE A 41 -13.73 -21.17 16.16
CA PHE A 41 -12.82 -21.31 17.31
C PHE A 41 -12.97 -20.10 18.22
N GLU A 42 -12.67 -20.28 19.50
CA GLU A 42 -12.64 -19.18 20.48
C GLU A 42 -11.33 -18.36 20.39
N GLU A 43 -10.28 -18.94 19.82
CA GLU A 43 -8.96 -18.31 19.62
C GLU A 43 -8.32 -18.80 18.33
N ILE A 44 -7.25 -18.14 17.89
CA ILE A 44 -6.50 -18.47 16.69
C ILE A 44 -5.75 -19.80 16.93
N PRO A 45 -6.12 -20.90 16.25
CA PRO A 45 -5.44 -22.17 16.45
C PRO A 45 -4.01 -22.10 15.87
N PRO A 46 -3.04 -22.87 16.41
CA PRO A 46 -1.63 -22.80 16.00
C PRO A 46 -1.40 -22.93 14.49
N PHE A 47 -2.06 -23.88 13.83
CA PHE A 47 -1.93 -24.06 12.37
C PHE A 47 -2.32 -22.81 11.57
N LEU A 48 -3.24 -21.99 12.12
CA LEU A 48 -3.73 -20.80 11.45
C LEU A 48 -2.79 -19.61 11.67
N ILE A 49 -2.07 -19.56 12.79
CA ILE A 49 -1.04 -18.54 13.06
C ILE A 49 0.03 -18.59 11.98
N ASP A 50 0.56 -19.77 11.68
CA ASP A 50 1.61 -19.94 10.67
C ASP A 50 1.09 -19.60 9.28
N TRP A 51 -0.13 -20.03 8.95
CA TRP A 51 -0.76 -19.69 7.68
C TRP A 51 -1.02 -18.17 7.53
N ILE A 52 -1.48 -17.48 8.58
CA ILE A 52 -1.72 -16.03 8.56
C ILE A 52 -0.42 -15.27 8.30
N LYS A 53 0.70 -15.68 8.89
CA LYS A 53 2.02 -15.04 8.71
C LYS A 53 2.53 -15.09 7.26
N LEU A 54 2.06 -16.04 6.47
CA LEU A 54 2.41 -16.15 5.04
C LEU A 54 1.63 -15.16 4.17
N GLN A 55 0.52 -14.61 4.65
CA GLN A 55 -0.34 -13.76 3.83
C GLN A 55 0.29 -12.37 3.61
N HIS A 56 0.31 -11.93 2.36
CA HIS A 56 0.84 -10.62 1.96
C HIS A 56 -0.19 -9.49 2.01
N ILE A 57 -1.47 -9.83 2.11
CA ILE A 57 -2.59 -8.91 2.11
C ILE A 57 -3.69 -9.45 3.04
N PHE A 58 -4.39 -8.54 3.70
CA PHE A 58 -5.56 -8.82 4.51
C PHE A 58 -6.59 -7.70 4.36
N TRP A 59 -7.81 -7.94 4.81
CA TRP A 59 -8.89 -6.97 4.78
C TRP A 59 -9.39 -6.69 6.17
N VAL A 60 -9.69 -5.43 6.45
CA VAL A 60 -10.27 -4.99 7.70
C VAL A 60 -11.66 -4.48 7.42
N SER A 61 -12.65 -5.02 8.13
CA SER A 61 -14.01 -4.50 8.10
C SER A 61 -14.41 -3.94 9.45
N THR A 62 -15.03 -2.77 9.43
CA THR A 62 -15.62 -2.08 10.58
C THR A 62 -16.93 -1.43 10.16
N ALA A 63 -17.82 -1.16 11.10
CA ALA A 63 -19.08 -0.48 10.82
C ALA A 63 -19.48 0.43 11.98
N PRO A 64 -20.11 1.58 11.70
CA PRO A 64 -20.68 2.44 12.75
C PRO A 64 -21.90 1.77 13.38
N LEU A 65 -22.40 2.33 14.48
CA LEU A 65 -23.64 1.87 15.12
C LEU A 65 -24.89 2.31 14.37
N SER A 66 -24.84 3.45 13.69
CA SER A 66 -25.96 3.96 12.91
C SER A 66 -26.34 3.00 11.78
N ALA A 67 -27.64 2.74 11.63
CA ALA A 67 -28.17 1.93 10.52
C ALA A 67 -28.01 2.62 9.16
N ASP A 68 -27.93 3.95 9.13
CA ASP A 68 -27.69 4.75 7.93
C ASP A 68 -26.19 4.94 7.63
N GLY A 69 -25.32 4.49 8.55
CA GLY A 69 -23.87 4.61 8.39
C GLY A 69 -23.28 3.55 7.46
N HIS A 70 -22.09 3.82 6.96
CA HIS A 70 -21.46 3.01 5.92
C HIS A 70 -20.51 1.97 6.49
N ILE A 71 -20.66 0.73 6.02
CA ILE A 71 -19.69 -0.34 6.32
C ILE A 71 -18.37 -0.04 5.60
N ASN A 72 -17.28 -0.03 6.36
CA ASN A 72 -15.94 0.11 5.83
C ASN A 72 -15.32 -1.27 5.56
N LEU A 73 -14.61 -1.37 4.44
CA LEU A 73 -13.81 -2.53 4.05
C LEU A 73 -12.50 -2.05 3.42
N SER A 74 -11.39 -2.24 4.13
CA SER A 74 -10.09 -1.69 3.75
C SER A 74 -9.06 -2.81 3.55
N GLY A 75 -8.48 -2.87 2.35
CA GLY A 75 -7.35 -3.76 2.06
C GLY A 75 -6.04 -3.21 2.65
N LYS A 76 -5.27 -4.07 3.30
CA LYS A 76 -3.99 -3.76 3.93
C LYS A 76 -2.95 -4.75 3.41
N GLY A 77 -1.78 -4.28 2.97
CA GLY A 77 -0.82 -5.16 2.29
C GLY A 77 0.61 -4.62 2.24
N ASN A 78 1.04 -3.86 3.24
CA ASN A 78 2.43 -3.45 3.37
C ASN A 78 3.25 -4.55 4.06
N LYS A 79 4.53 -4.64 3.71
CA LYS A 79 5.42 -5.66 4.26
C LYS A 79 5.52 -5.51 5.78
N GLY A 80 5.28 -6.59 6.52
CA GLY A 80 5.42 -6.60 7.98
C GLY A 80 4.40 -5.71 8.68
N ASN A 81 3.19 -5.57 8.14
CA ASN A 81 2.15 -4.70 8.70
C ASN A 81 1.27 -5.42 9.75
N PHE A 82 1.09 -6.74 9.65
CA PHE A 82 0.22 -7.52 10.55
C PHE A 82 1.04 -8.40 11.49
N HIS A 83 0.69 -8.40 12.78
CA HIS A 83 1.44 -9.06 13.84
C HIS A 83 0.52 -9.85 14.77
N ILE A 84 0.97 -11.02 15.18
CA ILE A 84 0.28 -11.89 16.14
C ILE A 84 1.06 -11.84 17.45
N VAL A 85 0.42 -11.39 18.53
CA VAL A 85 1.00 -11.35 19.88
C VAL A 85 0.82 -12.69 20.58
N ASN A 86 -0.39 -13.25 20.51
CA ASN A 86 -0.74 -14.59 21.00
C ASN A 86 -2.02 -15.08 20.30
N SER A 87 -2.58 -16.22 20.71
CA SER A 87 -3.79 -16.80 20.09
C SER A 87 -5.05 -15.93 20.18
N ARG A 88 -5.06 -14.90 21.04
CA ARG A 88 -6.21 -14.00 21.25
C ARG A 88 -5.90 -12.53 21.01
N LYS A 89 -4.69 -12.19 20.59
CA LYS A 89 -4.26 -10.80 20.45
C LYS A 89 -3.41 -10.63 19.21
N VAL A 90 -3.83 -9.72 18.36
CA VAL A 90 -3.14 -9.35 17.13
C VAL A 90 -3.11 -7.83 17.03
N TRP A 91 -2.24 -7.29 16.20
CA TRP A 91 -2.29 -5.88 15.84
C TRP A 91 -1.83 -5.68 14.42
N TYR A 92 -2.20 -4.53 13.85
CA TYR A 92 -1.60 -4.09 12.61
C TYR A 92 -1.24 -2.61 12.65
N GLU A 93 -0.26 -2.24 11.84
CA GLU A 93 0.19 -0.87 11.69
C GLU A 93 -0.71 -0.11 10.72
N ASP A 94 -1.53 0.82 11.21
CA ASP A 94 -2.36 1.67 10.35
C ASP A 94 -1.50 2.80 9.78
N LEU A 95 -1.21 2.69 8.49
CA LEU A 95 -0.50 3.72 7.75
C LEU A 95 -1.48 4.79 7.26
N THR A 96 -0.98 6.02 7.15
CA THR A 96 -1.71 7.19 6.69
C THR A 96 -2.36 6.93 5.33
N GLY A 97 -3.68 7.08 5.27
CA GLY A 97 -4.45 7.02 4.03
C GLY A 97 -5.44 8.16 3.97
N SER A 98 -6.22 8.19 2.89
CA SER A 98 -7.26 9.22 2.68
C SER A 98 -8.44 9.10 3.65
N GLY A 99 -8.63 7.93 4.29
CA GLY A 99 -9.73 7.66 5.20
C GLY A 99 -9.27 7.41 6.64
N CYS A 100 -10.22 7.47 7.56
CA CYS A 100 -10.05 7.16 8.98
C CYS A 100 -11.24 6.37 9.57
N GLU A 101 -12.03 5.70 8.70
CA GLU A 101 -13.26 4.99 9.04
C GLU A 101 -13.01 3.89 10.07
N THR A 102 -11.93 3.11 9.90
CA THR A 102 -11.55 2.12 10.91
C THR A 102 -11.34 2.75 12.28
N ILE A 103 -10.60 3.85 12.35
CA ILE A 103 -10.33 4.55 13.62
C ILE A 103 -11.65 5.06 14.21
N SER A 104 -12.48 5.76 13.42
CA SER A 104 -13.78 6.27 13.87
C SER A 104 -14.69 5.18 14.42
N HIS A 105 -14.88 4.08 13.68
CA HIS A 105 -15.76 3.00 14.12
C HIS A 105 -15.23 2.28 15.37
N LEU A 106 -13.90 2.18 15.51
CA LEU A 106 -13.28 1.59 16.69
C LEU A 106 -13.46 2.50 17.91
N CYS A 107 -13.25 3.81 17.77
CA CYS A 107 -13.49 4.78 18.83
C CYS A 107 -14.96 4.78 19.29
N GLU A 108 -15.91 4.57 18.37
CA GLU A 108 -17.34 4.51 18.71
C GLU A 108 -17.72 3.18 19.39
N ASN A 109 -17.37 2.04 18.80
CA ASN A 109 -17.95 0.74 19.18
C ASN A 109 -16.97 -0.43 19.21
N GLY A 110 -15.73 -0.22 18.77
CA GLY A 110 -14.65 -1.20 18.81
C GLY A 110 -14.82 -2.43 17.91
N ARG A 111 -15.89 -2.56 17.11
CA ARG A 111 -16.13 -3.79 16.33
C ARG A 111 -15.22 -3.86 15.11
N ILE A 112 -14.52 -4.98 14.95
CA ILE A 112 -13.61 -5.21 13.83
C ILE A 112 -13.60 -6.68 13.43
N THR A 113 -13.48 -6.93 12.12
CA THR A 113 -13.16 -8.24 11.56
C THR A 113 -11.95 -8.13 10.66
N VAL A 114 -10.96 -8.99 10.88
CA VAL A 114 -9.81 -9.16 9.97
C VAL A 114 -10.06 -10.39 9.10
N TYR A 115 -10.01 -10.22 7.80
CA TYR A 115 -10.27 -11.27 6.81
C TYR A 115 -8.99 -11.61 6.03
N PHE A 116 -8.77 -12.89 5.84
CA PHE A 116 -7.71 -13.48 5.03
C PHE A 116 -8.30 -14.52 4.09
N ASN A 117 -7.68 -14.68 2.92
CA ASN A 117 -7.92 -15.81 2.03
C ASN A 117 -6.62 -16.29 1.40
N ALA A 118 -6.56 -17.57 1.07
CA ALA A 118 -5.44 -18.14 0.34
C ALA A 118 -5.49 -17.67 -1.12
N PHE A 119 -4.34 -17.26 -1.63
CA PHE A 119 -4.12 -17.02 -3.06
C PHE A 119 -3.19 -18.05 -3.70
N GLU A 120 -2.61 -18.92 -2.88
CA GLU A 120 -1.72 -20.01 -3.26
C GLU A 120 -1.96 -21.20 -2.32
N GLY A 121 -1.56 -22.40 -2.75
CA GLY A 121 -1.73 -23.62 -1.97
C GLY A 121 -3.20 -24.02 -1.76
N PRO A 122 -3.52 -24.77 -0.69
CA PRO A 122 -4.88 -25.22 -0.41
C PRO A 122 -5.84 -24.04 -0.17
N PRO A 123 -7.08 -24.13 -0.66
CA PRO A 123 -8.05 -23.05 -0.50
C PRO A 123 -8.43 -22.91 0.97
N ARG A 124 -8.46 -21.66 1.44
CA ARG A 124 -8.76 -21.32 2.84
C ARG A 124 -9.19 -19.87 2.96
N ILE A 125 -10.16 -19.62 3.84
CA ILE A 125 -10.55 -18.30 4.31
C ILE A 125 -10.51 -18.31 5.83
N ALA A 126 -10.04 -17.22 6.43
CA ALA A 126 -10.09 -16.99 7.87
C ALA A 126 -10.63 -15.61 8.20
N ARG A 127 -11.44 -15.53 9.25
CA ARG A 127 -11.96 -14.30 9.82
C ARG A 127 -11.61 -14.25 11.30
N LEU A 128 -10.92 -13.20 11.73
CA LEU A 128 -10.66 -12.91 13.13
C LEU A 128 -11.67 -11.84 13.56
N LEU A 129 -12.64 -12.22 14.38
CA LEU A 129 -13.62 -11.29 14.94
C LEU A 129 -13.10 -10.83 16.30
N GLY A 130 -13.08 -9.52 16.49
CA GLY A 130 -12.45 -8.94 17.67
C GLY A 130 -13.03 -7.61 18.09
N LYS A 131 -12.44 -7.11 19.19
CA LYS A 131 -12.59 -5.72 19.64
C LYS A 131 -11.27 -4.99 19.41
N GLY A 132 -11.33 -3.90 18.67
CA GLY A 132 -10.18 -3.08 18.33
C GLY A 132 -10.03 -1.88 19.26
N THR A 133 -8.79 -1.58 19.60
CA THR A 133 -8.37 -0.39 20.34
C THR A 133 -7.33 0.34 19.49
N VAL A 134 -7.47 1.67 19.40
CA VAL A 134 -6.57 2.52 18.62
C VAL A 134 -5.51 3.09 19.55
N TYR A 135 -4.24 2.84 19.24
CA TYR A 135 -3.12 3.53 19.84
C TYR A 135 -2.58 4.52 18.83
N GLU A 136 -2.83 5.81 19.06
CA GLU A 136 -2.47 6.87 18.12
C GLU A 136 -0.97 7.15 18.15
N PHE A 137 -0.42 7.56 17.01
CA PHE A 137 0.99 7.92 16.88
C PHE A 137 1.44 8.86 18.00
N GLY A 138 2.55 8.53 18.65
CA GLY A 138 3.18 9.39 19.66
C GLY A 138 2.64 9.22 21.08
N THR A 139 1.60 8.43 21.28
CA THR A 139 1.12 8.02 22.61
C THR A 139 2.07 7.02 23.28
N PRO A 140 2.11 6.93 24.63
CA PRO A 140 2.86 5.89 25.32
C PRO A 140 2.49 4.46 24.88
N GLU A 141 1.19 4.21 24.67
CA GLU A 141 0.65 2.92 24.24
C GLU A 141 1.17 2.54 22.85
N TYR A 142 1.16 3.48 21.91
CA TYR A 142 1.73 3.27 20.58
C TYR A 142 3.22 2.92 20.67
N ASN A 143 4.00 3.72 21.42
CA ASN A 143 5.45 3.53 21.54
C ASN A 143 5.82 2.23 22.27
N SER A 144 4.92 1.71 23.12
CA SER A 144 5.11 0.42 23.80
C SER A 144 5.02 -0.78 22.85
N VAL A 145 4.28 -0.64 21.75
CA VAL A 145 4.10 -1.70 20.74
C VAL A 145 5.07 -1.53 19.58
N LEU A 146 5.29 -0.28 19.14
CA LEU A 146 6.03 0.04 17.94
C LEU A 146 6.97 1.23 18.19
N SER A 147 8.26 0.93 18.31
CA SER A 147 9.26 1.96 18.57
C SER A 147 9.45 2.88 17.35
N PRO A 148 9.94 4.12 17.57
CA PRO A 148 10.22 5.06 16.47
C PRO A 148 11.14 4.48 15.39
N GLU A 149 12.06 3.58 15.74
CA GLU A 149 13.02 2.96 14.82
C GLU A 149 12.39 1.84 13.98
N GLN A 150 11.34 1.20 14.47
CA GLN A 150 10.72 0.03 13.84
C GLN A 150 9.50 0.36 12.97
N ARG A 151 8.82 1.48 13.24
CA ARG A 151 7.62 1.88 12.49
C ARG A 151 7.88 2.04 10.99
N SER A 152 6.85 1.84 10.19
CA SER A 152 6.89 2.14 8.76
C SER A 152 6.72 3.65 8.50
N PRO A 153 7.22 4.17 7.37
CA PRO A 153 6.93 5.53 6.96
C PRO A 153 5.41 5.78 6.88
N GLY A 154 4.95 6.88 7.45
CA GLY A 154 3.55 7.25 7.42
C GLY A 154 2.68 6.50 8.43
N SER A 155 3.28 5.81 9.40
CA SER A 155 2.53 5.20 10.51
C SER A 155 1.72 6.24 11.27
N ARG A 156 0.41 5.99 11.41
CA ARG A 156 -0.55 6.89 12.04
C ARG A 156 -1.10 6.31 13.34
N ALA A 157 -1.27 4.99 13.41
CA ALA A 157 -1.73 4.32 14.62
C ALA A 157 -1.32 2.84 14.63
N VAL A 158 -1.31 2.23 15.82
CA VAL A 158 -1.37 0.78 15.99
C VAL A 158 -2.82 0.42 16.29
N ILE A 159 -3.37 -0.54 15.56
CA ILE A 159 -4.71 -1.06 15.79
C ILE A 159 -4.55 -2.39 16.51
N MET A 160 -4.68 -2.36 17.84
CA MET A 160 -4.63 -3.54 18.70
C MET A 160 -5.99 -4.24 18.67
N ILE A 161 -6.03 -5.56 18.54
CA ILE A 161 -7.27 -6.32 18.39
C ILE A 161 -7.26 -7.50 19.36
N ASP A 162 -8.22 -7.49 20.29
CA ASP A 162 -8.56 -8.63 21.13
C ASP A 162 -9.54 -9.54 20.36
N VAL A 163 -9.05 -10.70 19.94
CA VAL A 163 -9.80 -11.70 19.16
C VAL A 163 -10.64 -12.54 20.13
N HIS A 164 -11.95 -12.53 19.93
CA HIS A 164 -12.90 -13.33 20.71
C HIS A 164 -13.52 -14.47 19.89
N LYS A 165 -13.39 -14.45 18.57
CA LYS A 165 -13.87 -15.53 17.71
C LYS A 165 -13.06 -15.64 16.44
N VAL A 166 -12.83 -16.85 15.99
CA VAL A 166 -12.25 -17.15 14.68
C VAL A 166 -13.22 -17.98 13.88
N ALA A 167 -13.41 -17.65 12.61
CA ALA A 167 -14.20 -18.43 11.68
C ALA A 167 -13.36 -18.80 10.46
N THR A 168 -13.34 -20.08 10.08
CA THR A 168 -12.67 -20.57 8.87
C THR A 168 -13.67 -21.18 7.91
N SER A 169 -13.38 -21.07 6.61
CA SER A 169 -14.20 -21.62 5.52
C SER A 169 -13.33 -22.07 4.33
N CYS A 170 -13.83 -22.98 3.49
CA CYS A 170 -13.04 -23.67 2.46
C CYS A 170 -12.55 -22.77 1.31
N GLY A 171 -13.34 -21.82 0.81
CA GLY A 171 -12.88 -20.88 -0.22
C GLY A 171 -12.55 -21.49 -1.58
N TYR A 172 -13.16 -22.63 -1.96
CA TYR A 172 -12.87 -23.37 -3.21
C TYR A 172 -12.98 -22.56 -4.51
N VAL A 173 -13.76 -21.48 -4.51
CA VAL A 173 -13.96 -20.62 -5.69
C VAL A 173 -13.04 -19.40 -5.72
N ILE A 174 -12.18 -19.22 -4.71
CA ILE A 174 -11.18 -18.15 -4.68
C ILE A 174 -10.07 -18.50 -5.67
N PRO A 175 -9.79 -17.64 -6.67
CA PRO A 175 -8.79 -17.95 -7.68
C PRO A 175 -7.37 -17.79 -7.13
N PHE A 176 -6.43 -18.49 -7.78
CA PHE A 176 -5.01 -18.35 -7.50
C PHE A 176 -4.47 -17.00 -7.98
N PHE A 177 -3.52 -16.44 -7.23
CA PHE A 177 -2.71 -15.28 -7.63
C PHE A 177 -1.25 -15.49 -7.24
N GLU A 178 -0.35 -14.98 -8.08
CA GLU A 178 1.09 -14.98 -7.81
C GLU A 178 1.52 -13.62 -7.21
N PHE A 179 2.15 -13.65 -6.03
CA PHE A 179 2.73 -12.47 -5.44
C PHE A 179 4.00 -12.04 -6.17
N LYS A 180 3.99 -10.83 -6.75
CA LYS A 180 5.15 -10.27 -7.45
C LYS A 180 6.06 -9.42 -6.57
N SER A 181 5.48 -8.42 -5.90
CA SER A 181 6.20 -7.49 -5.01
C SER A 181 5.24 -6.52 -4.31
N TYR A 182 5.71 -5.87 -3.24
CA TYR A 182 5.03 -4.75 -2.59
C TYR A 182 5.14 -3.46 -3.41
N ARG A 183 4.13 -2.58 -3.30
CA ARG A 183 4.13 -1.26 -3.96
C ARG A 183 4.97 -0.26 -3.16
N THR A 184 5.98 0.35 -3.78
CA THR A 184 6.89 1.30 -3.09
C THR A 184 6.50 2.78 -3.22
N LYS A 185 5.41 3.09 -3.94
CA LYS A 185 5.02 4.49 -4.21
C LYS A 185 4.58 5.20 -2.94
N TYR A 186 3.86 4.48 -2.08
CA TYR A 186 3.39 4.98 -0.79
C TYR A 186 4.57 5.39 0.09
N ASP A 187 5.54 4.48 0.29
CA ASP A 187 6.73 4.73 1.12
C ASP A 187 7.46 6.01 0.69
N GLY A 188 7.64 6.22 -0.62
CA GLY A 188 8.30 7.41 -1.15
C GLY A 188 7.51 8.71 -0.95
N ILE A 189 6.18 8.66 -0.81
CA ILE A 189 5.36 9.83 -0.45
C ILE A 189 5.45 10.06 1.05
N ALA A 190 5.24 9.01 1.85
CA ALA A 190 5.26 9.08 3.30
C ALA A 190 6.60 9.60 3.83
N ILE A 191 7.73 9.11 3.30
CA ILE A 191 9.08 9.61 3.67
C ILE A 191 9.21 11.11 3.41
N LYS A 192 8.71 11.64 2.29
CA LYS A 192 8.79 13.09 2.00
C LYS A 192 7.96 13.91 2.97
N PHE A 193 6.83 13.36 3.41
CA PHE A 193 5.97 14.03 4.38
C PHE A 193 6.65 14.01 5.75
N GLU A 194 7.23 12.89 6.17
CA GLU A 194 8.04 12.81 7.40
C GLU A 194 9.24 13.77 7.35
N ASP A 195 9.92 13.91 6.21
CA ASP A 195 11.02 14.86 6.02
C ASP A 195 10.56 16.31 6.23
N SER A 196 9.33 16.61 5.81
CA SER A 196 8.72 17.93 6.02
C SER A 196 8.39 18.15 7.50
N ASP A 197 7.85 17.13 8.19
CA ASP A 197 7.59 17.20 9.62
C ASP A 197 8.89 17.34 10.45
N ILE A 198 9.98 16.70 10.00
CA ILE A 198 11.31 16.83 10.63
C ILE A 198 11.87 18.24 10.46
N ALA A 199 11.79 18.78 9.25
CA ALA A 199 12.27 20.14 8.97
C ALA A 199 11.48 21.20 9.74
N ALA A 200 10.21 20.96 10.01
CA ALA A 200 9.33 21.84 10.77
C ALA A 200 9.35 21.58 12.30
N GLN A 201 10.25 20.73 12.82
CA GLN A 201 10.33 20.47 14.26
C GLN A 201 10.63 21.76 15.04
N GLY A 202 9.77 22.05 16.01
CA GLY A 202 9.85 23.27 16.82
C GLY A 202 9.00 24.44 16.29
N GLU A 203 8.46 24.34 15.08
CA GLU A 203 7.44 25.27 14.59
C GLU A 203 6.05 24.84 15.08
N ASN A 204 5.15 25.80 15.29
CA ASN A 204 3.76 25.47 15.59
C ASN A 204 3.09 24.95 14.32
N ILE A 205 2.95 23.63 14.24
CA ILE A 205 2.40 22.90 13.08
C ILE A 205 0.97 23.36 12.75
N ARG A 206 0.20 23.90 13.71
CA ARG A 206 -1.14 24.46 13.46
C ARG A 206 -1.12 25.79 12.70
N THR A 207 0.00 26.51 12.71
CA THR A 207 0.11 27.85 12.13
C THR A 207 1.24 28.01 11.11
N GLY A 208 2.16 27.05 10.99
CA GLY A 208 3.41 27.20 10.22
C GLY A 208 3.66 26.23 9.06
N GLY A 209 2.92 25.12 8.93
CA GLY A 209 3.22 24.12 7.90
C GLY A 209 1.98 23.45 7.31
N GLU A 210 1.62 23.78 6.07
CA GLU A 210 0.64 23.03 5.26
C GLU A 210 1.19 21.68 4.74
N LYS A 211 2.35 21.23 5.25
CA LYS A 211 3.14 20.13 4.70
C LYS A 211 3.46 19.11 5.79
N GLY A 212 3.59 17.85 5.40
CA GLY A 212 3.89 16.75 6.31
C GLY A 212 2.66 15.93 6.70
N LEU A 213 2.89 14.86 7.45
CA LEU A 213 1.85 13.93 7.87
C LEU A 213 0.93 14.55 8.92
N LYS A 214 1.48 15.33 9.87
CA LYS A 214 0.66 15.95 10.92
C LYS A 214 -0.32 16.95 10.36
N ALA A 215 0.14 17.82 9.45
CA ALA A 215 -0.73 18.74 8.72
C ALA A 215 -1.80 17.96 7.91
N TYR A 216 -1.39 16.86 7.27
CA TYR A 216 -2.32 16.01 6.55
C TYR A 216 -3.40 15.41 7.46
N TRP A 217 -3.03 14.90 8.63
CA TRP A 217 -3.97 14.30 9.58
C TRP A 217 -4.95 15.33 10.15
N VAL A 218 -4.48 16.54 10.46
CA VAL A 218 -5.35 17.66 10.86
C VAL A 218 -6.35 17.95 9.74
N ASN A 219 -5.94 17.97 8.48
CA ASN A 219 -6.86 18.36 7.41
C ASN A 219 -7.77 17.22 6.92
N HIS A 220 -7.34 15.96 7.03
CA HIS A 220 -7.98 14.84 6.32
C HIS A 220 -8.27 13.59 7.19
N SER A 221 -7.81 13.52 8.44
CA SER A 221 -7.98 12.32 9.29
C SER A 221 -8.80 12.57 10.56
N GLN A 222 -9.47 13.72 10.69
CA GLN A 222 -10.26 14.04 11.88
C GLN A 222 -11.65 13.41 11.91
N LYS A 223 -12.25 13.09 10.76
CA LYS A 223 -13.62 12.57 10.68
C LYS A 223 -13.78 11.57 9.55
N SER A 224 -14.58 10.53 9.80
CA SER A 224 -15.06 9.60 8.77
C SER A 224 -16.04 10.28 7.81
N ILE A 225 -16.43 9.57 6.73
CA ILE A 225 -17.44 10.03 5.78
C ILE A 225 -18.80 10.27 6.44
N ASP A 226 -19.11 9.54 7.51
CA ASP A 226 -20.34 9.66 8.30
C ASP A 226 -20.24 10.72 9.40
N GLY A 227 -19.14 11.48 9.42
CA GLY A 227 -18.92 12.58 10.36
C GLY A 227 -18.47 12.15 11.76
N LEU A 228 -18.29 10.85 12.01
CA LEU A 228 -17.77 10.34 13.29
C LEU A 228 -16.33 10.81 13.52
N PRO A 229 -15.96 11.21 14.75
CA PRO A 229 -14.62 11.66 15.08
C PRO A 229 -13.59 10.54 14.88
N ALA A 230 -12.36 10.92 14.57
CA ALA A 230 -11.19 10.06 14.52
C ALA A 230 -9.99 10.82 15.07
N MET A 231 -8.95 10.07 15.43
CA MET A 231 -7.64 10.63 15.81
C MET A 231 -7.77 11.69 16.92
N ASN A 232 -8.38 11.28 18.04
CA ASN A 232 -8.79 12.17 19.13
C ASN A 232 -7.60 12.80 19.85
N LEU A 233 -6.44 12.13 19.84
CA LEU A 233 -5.22 12.55 20.53
C LEU A 233 -4.28 13.32 19.62
N LEU A 234 -4.70 13.67 18.39
CA LEU A 234 -3.90 14.51 17.48
C LEU A 234 -3.36 15.77 18.17
N PRO A 235 -4.18 16.58 18.88
CA PRO A 235 -3.69 17.81 19.49
C PRO A 235 -2.53 17.60 20.49
N GLU A 236 -2.54 16.48 21.20
CA GLU A 236 -1.56 16.12 22.23
C GLU A 236 -0.29 15.51 21.61
N THR A 237 -0.45 14.80 20.50
CA THR A 237 0.63 14.11 19.76
C THR A 237 1.33 14.99 18.72
N MET A 238 0.84 16.22 18.49
CA MET A 238 1.49 17.19 17.58
C MET A 238 2.92 17.54 18.00
N ASN A 239 3.26 17.44 19.29
CA ASN A 239 4.60 17.73 19.78
C ASN A 239 5.55 16.53 19.73
N THR A 240 5.06 15.33 19.40
CA THR A 240 5.91 14.13 19.29
C THR A 240 6.91 14.32 18.15
N PRO A 241 8.23 14.31 18.40
CA PRO A 241 9.21 14.51 17.34
C PRO A 241 9.12 13.37 16.33
N PHE A 242 9.15 13.71 15.05
CA PHE A 242 9.36 12.71 14.01
C PHE A 242 10.83 12.29 14.04
N ILE A 243 11.09 11.10 14.52
CA ILE A 243 12.36 10.43 14.24
C ILE A 243 12.15 9.64 12.95
N LEU A 244 13.06 9.81 11.99
CA LEU A 244 13.11 8.98 10.78
C LEU A 244 13.11 7.52 11.22
N SER A 245 12.09 6.77 10.81
CA SER A 245 12.07 5.35 11.13
C SER A 245 13.31 4.65 10.59
N GLY A 246 13.83 3.66 11.31
CA GLY A 246 14.96 2.85 10.84
C GLY A 246 14.66 2.19 9.48
N ASN A 247 13.39 1.86 9.25
CA ASN A 247 12.89 1.43 7.94
C ASN A 247 12.95 2.54 6.87
N ALA A 248 12.64 3.80 7.21
CA ALA A 248 12.81 4.93 6.30
C ALA A 248 14.28 5.19 5.94
N ILE A 249 15.23 4.99 6.85
CA ILE A 249 16.67 5.14 6.57
C ILE A 249 17.13 4.12 5.52
N ASN A 250 16.79 2.85 5.72
CA ASN A 250 17.09 1.79 4.77
C ASN A 250 16.39 2.02 3.42
N MET A 251 15.12 2.44 3.44
CA MET A 251 14.39 2.75 2.22
C MET A 251 14.92 3.98 1.49
N ARG A 252 15.39 5.01 2.20
CA ARG A 252 16.08 6.17 1.61
C ARG A 252 17.30 5.74 0.82
N GLU A 253 18.12 4.84 1.36
CA GLU A 253 19.27 4.32 0.60
C GLU A 253 18.82 3.57 -0.65
N VAL A 254 17.79 2.71 -0.55
CA VAL A 254 17.26 1.96 -1.69
C VAL A 254 16.70 2.91 -2.76
N LEU A 255 15.94 3.92 -2.36
CA LEU A 255 15.38 4.94 -3.26
C LEU A 255 16.48 5.78 -3.90
N LYS A 256 17.51 6.20 -3.14
CA LYS A 256 18.69 6.92 -3.69
C LYS A 256 19.45 6.05 -4.70
N LYS A 257 19.69 4.78 -4.39
CA LYS A 257 20.34 3.82 -5.33
C LYS A 257 19.51 3.64 -6.60
N LYS A 258 18.18 3.52 -6.49
CA LYS A 258 17.27 3.38 -7.65
C LYS A 258 17.26 4.65 -8.50
N ALA A 259 17.18 5.84 -7.88
CA ALA A 259 17.25 7.12 -8.57
C ALA A 259 18.60 7.31 -9.28
N GLY A 260 19.71 6.95 -8.64
CA GLY A 260 21.05 6.95 -9.25
C GLY A 260 21.15 6.03 -10.46
N ARG A 261 20.61 4.81 -10.38
CA ARG A 261 20.54 3.88 -11.53
C ARG A 261 19.68 4.43 -12.67
N THR A 262 18.54 5.03 -12.37
CA THR A 262 17.68 5.66 -13.38
C THR A 262 18.40 6.84 -14.04
N LYS A 263 19.03 7.72 -13.27
CA LYS A 263 19.81 8.86 -13.79
C LYS A 263 20.95 8.40 -14.69
N SER A 264 21.75 7.43 -14.23
CA SER A 264 22.84 6.83 -15.03
C SER A 264 22.33 6.19 -16.32
N ARG A 265 21.18 5.50 -16.29
CA ARG A 265 20.56 4.92 -17.48
C ARG A 265 20.06 5.99 -18.45
N VAL A 266 19.47 7.08 -17.95
CA VAL A 266 19.06 8.23 -18.77
C VAL A 266 20.29 8.91 -19.39
N GLU A 267 21.33 9.18 -18.61
CA GLU A 267 22.60 9.74 -19.09
C GLU A 267 23.25 8.83 -20.14
N THR A 268 23.20 7.51 -19.96
CA THR A 268 23.70 6.54 -20.96
C THR A 268 22.87 6.56 -22.24
N ILE A 269 21.55 6.65 -22.15
CA ILE A 269 20.66 6.74 -23.32
C ILE A 269 20.92 8.04 -24.08
N VAL A 270 21.05 9.17 -23.36
CA VAL A 270 21.35 10.49 -23.91
C VAL A 270 22.75 10.53 -24.53
N ALA A 271 23.75 9.92 -23.89
CA ALA A 271 25.10 9.84 -24.45
C ALA A 271 25.17 8.94 -25.70
N ARG A 272 24.37 7.87 -25.76
CA ARG A 272 24.25 7.00 -26.94
C ARG A 272 23.50 7.67 -28.08
N HIS A 273 22.48 8.47 -27.77
CA HIS A 273 21.77 9.31 -28.73
C HIS A 273 22.37 10.71 -28.69
N LYS A 274 23.61 10.86 -29.18
CA LYS A 274 24.07 12.19 -29.62
C LYS A 274 22.98 12.71 -30.54
N PHE A 275 22.27 13.75 -30.12
CA PHE A 275 21.33 14.46 -30.97
C PHE A 275 22.17 15.10 -32.08
N VAL A 276 22.39 14.35 -33.15
CA VAL A 276 22.83 14.89 -34.42
C VAL A 276 21.54 15.41 -35.03
N PRO A 277 21.28 16.72 -35.06
CA PRO A 277 20.11 17.23 -35.75
C PRO A 277 20.21 16.73 -37.18
N ASN A 278 19.35 15.77 -37.54
CA ASN A 278 19.31 15.27 -38.90
C ASN A 278 18.81 16.44 -39.75
N ALA A 279 19.72 17.10 -40.46
CA ALA A 279 19.43 18.29 -41.24
C ALA A 279 18.26 18.05 -42.21
N GLN A 280 18.11 16.83 -42.73
CA GLN A 280 17.00 16.45 -43.60
C GLN A 280 15.64 16.52 -42.87
N LEU A 281 15.61 16.18 -41.58
CA LEU A 281 14.41 16.19 -40.75
C LEU A 281 14.02 17.62 -40.37
N LEU A 282 15.01 18.48 -40.10
CA LEU A 282 14.80 19.91 -39.88
C LEU A 282 14.35 20.62 -41.16
N ILE A 283 14.99 20.32 -42.29
CA ILE A 283 14.62 20.83 -43.62
C ILE A 283 13.19 20.37 -43.96
N GLY A 284 12.86 19.09 -43.74
CA GLY A 284 11.51 18.57 -43.98
C GLY A 284 10.46 19.27 -43.13
N PHE A 285 10.75 19.52 -41.85
CA PHE A 285 9.84 20.25 -40.96
C PHE A 285 9.62 21.70 -41.43
N VAL A 286 10.70 22.41 -41.77
CA VAL A 286 10.63 23.81 -42.25
C VAL A 286 9.89 23.89 -43.59
N LEU A 287 10.16 22.99 -44.53
CA LEU A 287 9.46 22.91 -45.81
C LEU A 287 7.97 22.59 -45.61
N GLY A 288 7.63 21.72 -44.66
CA GLY A 288 6.23 21.43 -44.31
C GLY A 288 5.49 22.65 -43.79
N VAL A 289 6.11 23.41 -42.86
CA VAL A 289 5.52 24.66 -42.34
C VAL A 289 5.37 25.71 -43.45
N LEU A 290 6.36 25.83 -44.35
CA LEU A 290 6.29 26.75 -45.48
C LEU A 290 5.20 26.36 -46.48
N ALA A 291 5.06 25.08 -46.81
CA ALA A 291 4.01 24.61 -47.71
C ALA A 291 2.61 24.90 -47.17
N VAL A 292 2.38 24.66 -45.87
CA VAL A 292 1.09 24.94 -45.22
C VAL A 292 0.80 26.43 -45.18
N THR A 293 1.79 27.26 -44.86
CA THR A 293 1.61 28.72 -44.79
C THR A 293 1.38 29.35 -46.17
N VAL A 294 2.08 28.87 -47.20
CA VAL A 294 1.87 29.30 -48.60
C VAL A 294 0.49 28.84 -49.10
N TRP A 295 0.11 27.58 -48.86
CA TRP A 295 -1.22 27.08 -49.22
C TRP A 295 -2.34 27.90 -48.56
N HIS A 296 -2.21 28.17 -47.26
CA HIS A 296 -3.20 28.95 -46.53
C HIS A 296 -3.28 30.40 -47.06
N ARG A 297 -2.15 31.02 -47.41
CA ARG A 297 -2.16 32.36 -48.03
C ARG A 297 -2.75 32.36 -49.43
N ALA A 298 -2.48 31.32 -50.23
CA ALA A 298 -3.05 31.16 -51.56
C ALA A 298 -4.57 30.92 -51.50
N SER A 299 -5.04 30.12 -50.53
CA SER A 299 -6.48 29.89 -50.34
C SER A 299 -7.21 31.17 -49.95
N LEU A 300 -6.65 31.96 -49.02
CA LEU A 300 -7.20 33.26 -48.61
C LEU A 300 -7.20 34.29 -49.75
N PHE A 301 -6.21 34.23 -50.65
CA PHE A 301 -6.15 35.10 -51.82
C PHE A 301 -7.14 34.67 -52.92
N GLY A 302 -7.35 33.36 -53.10
CA GLY A 302 -8.37 32.80 -53.99
C GLY A 302 -9.79 33.16 -53.56
N GLU A 303 -10.08 33.11 -52.26
CA GLU A 303 -11.37 33.57 -51.69
C GLU A 303 -11.60 35.06 -51.94
N ARG A 304 -10.55 35.90 -51.84
CA ARG A 304 -10.64 37.35 -52.13
C ARG A 304 -10.83 37.70 -53.60
N LEU A 305 -10.44 36.82 -54.53
CA LEU A 305 -10.61 37.00 -55.97
C LEU A 305 -11.90 36.38 -56.53
N GLY A 306 -12.76 35.81 -55.68
CA GLY A 306 -14.04 35.22 -56.09
C GLY A 306 -13.91 33.92 -56.91
N LEU A 307 -12.72 33.31 -56.94
CA LEU A 307 -12.50 32.02 -57.58
C LEU A 307 -12.83 30.90 -56.58
N VAL A 308 -14.12 30.68 -56.34
CA VAL A 308 -14.59 29.46 -55.66
C VAL A 308 -14.50 28.33 -56.68
N ILE A 309 -13.47 27.49 -56.56
CA ILE A 309 -13.46 26.17 -57.21
C ILE A 309 -14.29 25.26 -56.30
N ASN A 310 -15.55 25.05 -56.67
CA ASN A 310 -16.41 24.02 -56.07
C ASN A 310 -15.84 22.63 -56.39
N SER A 311 -15.42 21.92 -55.35
CA SER A 311 -15.52 20.45 -55.24
C SER A 311 -15.35 20.03 -53.78
#